data_AF-A0A535DXY9-F1
#
_entry.id   AF-A0A535DXY9-F1
#
_cell.length_a   1.000
_cell.length_b   1.000
_cell.length_c   1.000
_cell.angle_alpha   90.00
_cell.angle_beta   90.00
_cell.angle_gamma   90.00
#
_symmetry.space_group_name_H-M   'P 1'
#
loop_
_entity.id
_entity.type
_entity.pdbx_description
1 polymer ?
#
loop_
_entity_poly.entity_id
_entity_poly.type
_entity_poly.pdbx_seq_one_letter_code
_entity_poly.pdbx_strand_id
1 'polypeptide(L)'
;MRTLHTAYRVADLAASLDFYTALGYELIGSVDIGGGTRLAMLKFPSEAVTTLELVHRPAGGPVDVGTGFSHLVVQVDDLVAAREALLRAGLKPEPVERPGGPDGPQTAWLVD
;
A
#
# COMPACT_ATOMS: atom_id res chain seq x y z
N MET A 1 6.83 -22.99 8.19
CA MET A 1 5.66 -22.09 8.19
C MET A 1 6.13 -20.70 7.79
N ARG A 2 5.34 -19.92 7.04
CA ARG A 2 5.70 -18.59 6.54
C ARG A 2 4.45 -17.73 6.39
N THR A 3 4.48 -16.47 6.85
CA THR A 3 3.43 -15.47 6.59
C THR A 3 3.45 -15.03 5.13
N LEU A 4 2.29 -14.82 4.51
CA LEU A 4 2.20 -14.45 3.09
C LEU A 4 1.92 -12.96 2.90
N HIS A 5 0.70 -12.52 3.20
CA HIS A 5 0.29 -11.13 3.04
C HIS A 5 -0.36 -10.58 4.30
N THR A 6 -0.37 -9.25 4.39
CA THR A 6 -1.27 -8.52 5.27
C THR A 6 -2.55 -8.16 4.52
N ALA A 7 -3.65 -7.99 5.23
CA ALA A 7 -4.94 -7.61 4.66
C ALA A 7 -5.60 -6.52 5.51
N TYR A 8 -6.16 -5.49 4.86
CA TYR A 8 -6.96 -4.47 5.54
C TYR A 8 -8.08 -3.95 4.65
N ARG A 9 -9.04 -3.26 5.28
CA ARG A 9 -10.21 -2.75 4.59
C ARG A 9 -9.92 -1.43 3.88
N VAL A 10 -10.52 -1.26 2.71
CA VAL A 10 -10.50 0.01 1.96
C VAL A 10 -11.91 0.48 1.66
N ALA A 11 -12.12 1.80 1.75
CA ALA A 11 -13.42 2.42 1.53
C ALA A 11 -13.76 2.51 0.04
N ASP A 12 -12.77 2.76 -0.82
CA ASP A 12 -12.90 2.81 -2.27
C ASP A 12 -11.82 1.93 -2.90
N LEU A 13 -12.23 0.83 -3.54
CA LEU A 13 -11.28 -0.10 -4.13
C LEU A 13 -10.53 0.49 -5.32
N ALA A 14 -11.20 1.32 -6.13
CA ALA A 14 -10.58 1.87 -7.33
C ALA A 14 -9.49 2.88 -6.96
N ALA A 15 -9.80 3.80 -6.04
CA ALA A 15 -8.84 4.78 -5.56
C ALA A 15 -7.61 4.10 -4.91
N SER A 16 -7.82 3.07 -4.08
CA SER A 16 -6.71 2.34 -3.49
C SER A 16 -5.89 1.57 -4.53
N LEU A 17 -6.53 0.97 -5.55
CA LEU A 17 -5.78 0.30 -6.63
C LEU A 17 -4.92 1.29 -7.43
N ASP A 18 -5.44 2.48 -7.74
CA ASP A 18 -4.68 3.52 -8.42
C ASP A 18 -3.48 3.96 -7.59
N PHE A 19 -3.67 4.17 -6.28
CA PHE A 19 -2.61 4.52 -5.34
C PHE A 19 -1.51 3.45 -5.27
N TYR A 20 -1.87 2.19 -5.02
CA TYR A 20 -0.89 1.11 -4.90
C TYR A 20 -0.20 0.81 -6.22
N THR A 21 -0.90 0.96 -7.34
CA THR A 21 -0.31 0.81 -8.68
C THR A 21 0.70 1.92 -8.97
N ALA A 22 0.39 3.18 -8.61
CA ALA A 22 1.34 4.28 -8.72
C ALA A 22 2.59 4.10 -7.83
N LEU A 23 2.45 3.40 -6.69
CA LEU A 23 3.57 2.98 -5.86
C LEU A 23 4.39 1.82 -6.45
N GLY A 24 3.85 1.12 -7.45
CA GLY A 24 4.53 0.04 -8.18
C GLY A 24 4.03 -1.37 -7.86
N TYR A 25 2.94 -1.52 -7.10
CA TYR A 25 2.28 -2.81 -6.96
C TYR A 25 1.56 -3.21 -8.25
N GLU A 26 1.46 -4.51 -8.47
CA GLU A 26 0.67 -5.12 -9.53
C GLU A 26 -0.54 -5.84 -8.93
N LEU A 27 -1.71 -5.67 -9.54
CA LEU A 27 -2.89 -6.49 -9.24
C LEU A 27 -2.72 -7.88 -9.85
N ILE A 28 -2.65 -8.90 -9.00
CA ILE A 28 -2.47 -10.30 -9.42
C ILE A 28 -3.80 -10.98 -9.67
N GLY A 29 -4.83 -10.56 -8.97
CA GLY A 29 -6.16 -11.11 -9.10
C GLY A 29 -7.12 -10.49 -8.11
N SER A 30 -8.39 -10.79 -8.30
CA SER A 30 -9.43 -10.30 -7.42
C SER A 30 -10.56 -11.32 -7.32
N VAL A 31 -11.16 -11.41 -6.14
CA VAL A 31 -12.26 -12.33 -5.85
C VAL A 31 -13.48 -11.51 -5.46
N ASP A 32 -14.59 -11.73 -6.17
CA ASP A 32 -15.91 -11.25 -5.75
C ASP A 32 -16.52 -12.29 -4.82
N ILE A 33 -16.82 -11.90 -3.58
CA ILE A 33 -17.41 -12.81 -2.57
C ILE A 33 -18.91 -12.53 -2.35
N GLY A 34 -19.52 -11.71 -3.22
CA GLY A 34 -20.93 -11.34 -3.16
C GLY A 34 -21.21 -10.15 -2.25
N GLY A 35 -22.43 -9.60 -2.37
CA GLY A 35 -22.88 -8.46 -1.56
C GLY A 35 -22.05 -7.19 -1.76
N GLY A 36 -21.45 -7.02 -2.95
CA GLY A 36 -20.55 -5.91 -3.27
C GLY A 36 -19.17 -6.00 -2.61
N THR A 37 -18.85 -7.13 -1.96
CA THR A 37 -17.54 -7.31 -1.33
C THR A 37 -16.53 -7.88 -2.31
N ARG A 38 -15.36 -7.25 -2.41
CA ARG A 38 -14.28 -7.67 -3.29
C ARG A 38 -12.95 -7.69 -2.56
N LEU A 39 -12.17 -8.74 -2.83
CA LEU A 39 -10.79 -8.88 -2.39
C LEU A 39 -9.88 -8.64 -3.59
N ALA A 40 -8.83 -7.86 -3.43
CA ALA A 40 -7.82 -7.64 -4.46
C ALA A 40 -6.44 -8.00 -3.91
N MET A 41 -5.71 -8.84 -4.63
CA MET A 41 -4.41 -9.37 -4.23
C MET A 41 -3.30 -8.67 -5.02
N LEU A 42 -2.39 -8.01 -4.31
CA LEU A 42 -1.31 -7.21 -4.88
C LEU A 42 0.06 -7.74 -4.43
N LYS A 43 1.08 -7.46 -5.26
CA LYS A 43 2.50 -7.64 -4.93
C LYS A 43 3.36 -6.67 -5.74
N PHE A 44 4.61 -6.49 -5.35
CA PHE A 44 5.61 -5.92 -6.25
C PHE A 44 6.06 -6.95 -7.31
N PRO A 45 6.51 -6.51 -8.50
CA PRO A 45 6.90 -7.41 -9.59
C PRO A 45 7.95 -8.45 -9.20
N SER A 46 8.90 -8.08 -8.33
CA SER A 46 9.99 -8.93 -7.86
C SER A 46 9.55 -9.97 -6.80
N GLU A 47 8.36 -9.84 -6.24
CA GLU A 47 7.89 -10.72 -5.17
C GLU A 47 7.33 -12.03 -5.75
N ALA A 48 7.66 -13.15 -5.09
CA ALA A 48 7.21 -14.47 -5.52
C ALA A 48 5.74 -14.78 -5.13
N VAL A 49 5.19 -14.06 -4.15
CA VAL A 49 3.86 -14.28 -3.58
C VAL A 49 3.13 -12.95 -3.42
N THR A 50 1.80 -13.00 -3.29
CA THR A 50 0.99 -11.85 -2.83
C THR A 50 1.49 -11.38 -1.47
N THR A 51 1.66 -10.07 -1.32
CA THR A 51 2.13 -9.43 -0.07
C THR A 51 1.12 -8.45 0.53
N LEU A 52 0.13 -8.03 -0.28
CA LEU A 52 -0.96 -7.17 0.15
C LEU A 52 -2.31 -7.67 -0.35
N GLU A 53 -3.32 -7.68 0.51
CA GLU A 53 -4.73 -7.87 0.15
C GLU A 53 -5.56 -6.64 0.55
N LEU A 54 -6.25 -6.04 -0.42
CA LEU A 54 -7.24 -4.98 -0.19
C LEU A 54 -8.63 -5.59 -0.07
N VAL A 55 -9.34 -5.25 1.00
CA VAL A 55 -10.68 -5.77 1.30
C VAL A 55 -11.70 -4.65 1.18
N HIS A 56 -12.39 -4.56 0.05
CA HIS A 56 -13.50 -3.63 -0.12
C HIS A 56 -14.82 -4.29 0.30
N ARG A 57 -15.40 -3.83 1.42
CA ARG A 57 -16.62 -4.41 2.02
C ARG A 57 -17.59 -3.29 2.45
N PRO A 58 -18.45 -2.79 1.56
CA PRO A 58 -19.40 -1.70 1.87
C PRO A 58 -20.38 -2.03 3.00
N ALA A 59 -20.87 -3.27 3.05
CA ALA A 59 -21.82 -3.71 4.08
C ALA A 59 -21.22 -3.70 5.51
N GLY A 60 -19.89 -3.65 5.65
CA GLY A 60 -19.20 -3.56 6.93
C GLY A 60 -19.11 -2.15 7.51
N GLY A 61 -19.80 -1.17 6.91
CA GLY A 61 -19.76 0.24 7.32
C GLY A 61 -18.45 0.96 6.95
N PRO A 62 -18.26 2.20 7.41
CA PRO A 62 -17.05 2.98 7.18
C PRO A 62 -15.78 2.25 7.62
N VAL A 63 -14.67 2.54 6.95
CA VAL A 63 -13.35 2.07 7.40
C VAL A 63 -12.83 3.03 8.47
N ASP A 64 -12.60 2.49 9.66
CA ASP A 64 -11.89 3.16 10.76
C ASP A 64 -10.64 2.33 11.09
N VAL A 65 -9.46 2.91 10.87
CA VAL A 65 -8.17 2.26 11.15
C VAL A 65 -7.90 2.22 12.66
N GLY A 66 -8.49 3.15 13.43
CA GLY A 66 -8.18 3.34 14.83
C GLY A 66 -6.71 3.66 15.08
N THR A 67 -6.21 3.30 16.26
CA THR A 67 -4.82 3.55 16.69
C THR A 67 -3.98 2.27 16.82
N GLY A 68 -4.56 1.11 16.46
CA GLY A 68 -3.92 -0.20 16.61
C GLY A 68 -3.00 -0.60 15.46
N PHE A 69 -3.18 0.01 14.28
CA PHE A 69 -2.33 -0.20 13.11
C PHE A 69 -1.56 1.08 12.81
N SER A 70 -0.23 0.96 12.64
CA SER A 70 0.63 2.12 12.42
C SER A 70 0.87 2.37 10.93
N HIS A 71 1.56 1.46 10.24
CA HIS A 71 1.93 1.63 8.84
C HIS A 71 2.44 0.33 8.21
N LEU A 72 2.61 0.37 6.89
CA LEU A 72 3.39 -0.61 6.12
C LEU A 72 4.73 0.01 5.75
N VAL A 73 5.78 -0.80 5.78
CA VAL A 73 7.11 -0.39 5.32
C VAL A 73 7.38 -1.03 3.96
N VAL A 74 7.71 -0.19 2.98
CA VAL A 74 8.15 -0.61 1.65
C VAL A 74 9.59 -0.18 1.46
N GLN A 75 10.45 -1.13 1.11
CA GLN A 75 11.83 -0.83 0.72
C GLN A 75 11.88 -0.47 -0.78
N VAL A 76 12.65 0.57 -1.10
CA VAL A 76 12.98 0.96 -2.47
C VAL A 76 14.49 1.08 -2.61
N ASP A 77 15.02 0.82 -3.80
CA ASP A 77 16.46 0.90 -4.06
C ASP A 77 16.97 2.35 -4.03
N ASP A 78 16.17 3.30 -4.53
CA ASP A 78 16.45 4.74 -4.53
C ASP A 78 15.20 5.52 -4.09
N LEU A 79 15.23 6.00 -2.84
CA LEU A 79 14.11 6.75 -2.25
C LEU A 79 13.86 8.09 -2.95
N VAL A 80 14.91 8.76 -3.42
CA VAL A 80 14.77 10.06 -4.07
C VAL A 80 14.11 9.86 -5.43
N ALA A 81 14.57 8.90 -6.22
CA ALA A 81 13.97 8.57 -7.51
C ALA A 81 12.51 8.09 -7.37
N ALA A 82 12.22 7.24 -6.39
CA ALA A 82 10.86 6.77 -6.11
C ALA A 82 9.94 7.95 -5.74
N ARG A 83 10.40 8.85 -4.86
CA ARG A 83 9.65 10.06 -4.46
C ARG A 83 9.31 10.95 -5.66
N GLU A 84 10.27 11.18 -6.56
CA GLU A 84 10.04 11.97 -7.76
C GLU A 84 9.06 11.30 -8.73
N ALA A 85 9.07 9.97 -8.83
CA ALA A 85 8.09 9.24 -9.63
C ALA A 85 6.67 9.38 -9.06
N LEU A 86 6.52 9.26 -7.74
CA LEU A 86 5.24 9.44 -7.03
C LEU A 86 4.68 10.86 -7.22
N LEU A 87 5.54 11.89 -7.12
CA LEU A 87 5.15 13.28 -7.38
C LEU A 87 4.64 13.47 -8.82
N ARG A 88 5.31 12.87 -9.81
CA ARG A 88 4.86 12.89 -11.22
C ARG A 88 3.54 12.14 -11.43
N ALA A 89 3.28 11.11 -10.63
CA ALA A 89 2.01 10.39 -10.62
C ALA A 89 0.88 11.16 -9.89
N GLY A 90 1.14 12.37 -9.39
CA GLY A 90 0.14 13.20 -8.70
C GLY A 90 -0.02 12.90 -7.21
N LEU A 91 0.80 11.99 -6.67
CA LEU A 91 0.82 11.68 -5.24
C LEU A 91 1.67 12.70 -4.48
N LYS A 92 1.53 12.72 -3.15
CA LYS A 92 2.14 13.73 -2.26
C LYS A 92 3.02 13.07 -1.20
N PRO A 93 4.13 12.42 -1.57
CA PRO A 93 5.07 11.89 -0.59
C PRO A 93 5.68 13.03 0.24
N GLU A 94 5.77 12.82 1.54
CA GLU A 94 6.40 13.73 2.48
C GLU A 94 7.90 13.93 2.17
N PRO A 95 8.54 14.96 2.72
CA PRO A 95 9.99 15.12 2.59
C PRO A 95 10.77 13.91 3.10
N VAL A 96 11.97 13.71 2.56
CA VAL A 96 12.86 12.65 3.03
C VAL A 96 13.43 13.02 4.40
N GLU A 97 13.33 12.10 5.34
CA GLU A 97 13.83 12.21 6.70
C GLU A 97 14.88 11.14 7.01
N ARG A 98 15.58 11.32 8.14
CA ARG A 98 16.54 10.37 8.70
C ARG A 98 16.27 10.17 10.20
N PRO A 99 15.21 9.43 10.57
CA PRO A 99 14.82 9.28 11.96
C PRO A 99 15.90 8.60 12.82
N GLY A 100 16.78 7.81 12.21
CA GLY A 100 17.93 7.18 12.86
C GLY A 100 19.20 8.05 12.94
N GLY A 101 19.12 9.34 12.59
CA GLY A 101 20.28 10.25 12.53
C GLY A 101 21.03 10.20 11.18
N PRO A 102 22.16 10.91 11.05
CA PRO A 102 22.88 11.08 9.77
C PRO A 102 23.20 9.76 9.04
N ASP A 103 23.54 8.72 9.78
CA ASP A 103 23.89 7.39 9.26
C ASP A 103 22.70 6.41 9.23
N GLY A 104 21.50 6.88 9.62
CA GLY A 104 20.27 6.08 9.64
C GLY A 104 19.64 5.92 8.26
N PRO A 105 18.62 5.03 8.15
CA PRO A 105 17.88 4.87 6.91
C PRO A 105 17.16 6.17 6.55
N GLN A 106 17.09 6.43 5.24
CA GLN A 106 16.22 7.49 4.73
C GLN A 106 14.79 6.95 4.64
N THR A 107 13.82 7.78 5.03
CA THR A 107 12.39 7.42 4.99
C THR A 107 11.58 8.59 4.44
N ALA A 108 10.46 8.30 3.80
CA ALA A 108 9.45 9.30 3.46
C ALA A 108 8.08 8.66 3.63
N TRP A 109 7.14 9.40 4.23
CA TRP A 109 5.77 8.95 4.38
C TRP A 109 4.97 9.19 3.11
N LEU A 110 3.98 8.34 2.88
CA LEU A 110 3.01 8.46 1.81
C LEU A 110 1.66 7.97 2.34
N VAL A 111 0.61 8.74 2.08
CA VAL A 111 -0.78 8.44 2.43
C VAL A 111 -1.65 8.58 1.19
N ASP A 112 -2.73 7.80 1.11
CA ASP A 112 -3.72 7.84 0.03
C ASP A 112 -4.74 8.98 0.18
#